data_AF-A0A831X1Y2-F1
#
_entry.id   AF-A0A831X1Y2-F1
#
_cell.length_a   1.000
_cell.length_b   1.000
_cell.length_c   1.000
_cell.angle_alpha   90.00
_cell.angle_beta   90.00
_cell.angle_gamma   90.00
#
_symmetry.space_group_name_H-M   'P 1'
#
loop_
_entity.id
_entity.type
_entity.pdbx_description
1 polymer ?
#
loop_
_entity_poly.entity_id
_entity_poly.type
_entity_poly.pdbx_seq_one_letter_code
_entity_poly.pdbx_strand_id
1 'polypeptide(L)'
;MNFEKAIREIEAPELSARLNVASDFRTFLRAAQQEEALRILLEGLNSKENLAKVILRVVELSQKETDPNYENPWDTALAVFLWAVNQKYPDLATALAKIVMRAPECWWVWKMARIVGLEKQVYSNAGQRDYKLFSSESALPTLTRTTDTG
;
A
#
# COMPACT_ATOMS: atom_id res chain seq x y z
N MET A 1 6.91 -11.15 19.09
CA MET A 1 7.98 -10.20 18.71
C MET A 1 7.73 -8.82 19.36
N ASN A 2 8.72 -7.90 19.45
CA ASN A 2 8.50 -6.52 19.96
C ASN A 2 8.34 -5.51 18.80
N PHE A 3 7.90 -4.28 19.11
CA PHE A 3 7.59 -3.25 18.11
C PHE A 3 8.76 -2.91 17.18
N GLU A 4 9.95 -2.70 17.74
CA GLU A 4 11.15 -2.37 16.96
C GLU A 4 11.55 -3.50 16.01
N LYS A 5 11.41 -4.74 16.47
CA LYS A 5 11.66 -5.91 15.62
C LYS A 5 10.58 -6.06 14.54
N ALA A 6 9.32 -5.70 14.83
CA ALA A 6 8.25 -5.70 13.83
C ALA A 6 8.49 -4.68 12.71
N ILE A 7 8.95 -3.46 13.04
CA ILE A 7 9.35 -2.48 12.02
C ILE A 7 10.47 -3.04 11.14
N ARG A 8 11.52 -3.61 11.75
CA ARG A 8 12.63 -4.20 11.00
C ARG A 8 12.19 -5.35 10.09
N GLU A 9 11.27 -6.18 10.55
CA GLU A 9 10.73 -7.30 9.77
C GLU A 9 9.85 -6.80 8.61
N ILE A 10 9.11 -5.70 8.80
CA ILE A 10 8.32 -5.07 7.73
C ILE A 10 9.21 -4.51 6.61
N GLU A 11 10.37 -4.01 6.98
CA GLU A 11 11.35 -3.47 6.03
C GLU A 11 12.26 -4.53 5.42
N ALA A 12 12.15 -5.78 5.87
CA ALA A 12 13.05 -6.83 5.46
C ALA A 12 12.73 -7.31 4.03
N PRO A 13 13.75 -7.57 3.19
CA PRO A 13 13.55 -8.11 1.84
C PRO A 13 12.74 -9.41 1.82
N GLU A 14 12.85 -10.23 2.86
CA GLU A 14 12.14 -11.49 2.99
C GLU A 14 10.62 -11.30 3.10
N LEU A 15 10.16 -10.22 3.76
CA LEU A 15 8.74 -9.90 3.78
C LEU A 15 8.30 -9.45 2.39
N SER A 16 9.08 -8.56 1.75
CA SER A 16 8.79 -8.09 0.40
C SER A 16 8.66 -9.26 -0.58
N ALA A 17 9.58 -10.22 -0.54
CA ALA A 17 9.55 -11.41 -1.38
C ALA A 17 8.29 -12.26 -1.18
N ARG A 18 7.78 -12.39 0.06
CA ARG A 18 6.53 -13.12 0.33
C ARG A 18 5.31 -12.37 -0.20
N LEU A 19 5.26 -11.06 0.00
CA LEU A 19 4.09 -10.25 -0.35
C LEU A 19 4.02 -9.95 -1.86
N ASN A 20 5.17 -9.84 -2.54
CA ASN A 20 5.24 -9.60 -3.99
C ASN A 20 4.81 -10.81 -4.85
N VAL A 21 4.51 -11.96 -4.25
CA VAL A 21 3.86 -13.09 -4.94
C VAL A 21 2.38 -12.78 -5.24
N ALA A 22 1.79 -11.79 -4.57
CA ALA A 22 0.40 -11.43 -4.78
C ALA A 22 0.13 -10.88 -6.20
N SER A 23 -0.87 -11.44 -6.89
CA SER A 23 -1.28 -10.99 -8.22
C SER A 23 -2.06 -9.68 -8.21
N ASP A 24 -2.63 -9.30 -7.08
CA ASP A 24 -3.43 -8.08 -6.94
C ASP A 24 -3.33 -7.49 -5.52
N PHE A 25 -3.85 -6.26 -5.37
CA PHE A 25 -3.73 -5.51 -4.12
C PHE A 25 -4.54 -6.11 -2.97
N ARG A 26 -5.66 -6.78 -3.27
CA ARG A 26 -6.48 -7.41 -2.24
C ARG A 26 -5.75 -8.62 -1.66
N THR A 27 -5.13 -9.42 -2.52
CA THR A 27 -4.32 -10.57 -2.16
C THR A 27 -3.07 -10.12 -1.38
N PHE A 28 -2.43 -9.04 -1.82
CA PHE A 28 -1.31 -8.40 -1.11
C PHE A 28 -1.71 -8.00 0.32
N LEU A 29 -2.80 -7.24 0.49
CA LEU A 29 -3.24 -6.81 1.82
C LEU A 29 -3.65 -7.98 2.71
N ARG A 30 -4.34 -8.99 2.14
CA ARG A 30 -4.71 -10.20 2.87
C ARG A 30 -3.46 -10.95 3.35
N ALA A 31 -2.43 -11.07 2.52
CA ALA A 31 -1.17 -11.70 2.89
C ALA A 31 -0.46 -10.90 3.99
N ALA A 32 -0.36 -9.57 3.84
CA ALA A 32 0.24 -8.70 4.84
C ALA A 32 -0.46 -8.80 6.20
N GLN A 33 -1.80 -8.90 6.22
CA GLN A 33 -2.60 -9.05 7.45
C GLN A 33 -2.36 -10.37 8.20
N GLN A 34 -1.78 -11.38 7.55
CA GLN A 34 -1.42 -12.64 8.20
C GLN A 34 -0.05 -12.60 8.89
N GLU A 35 0.74 -11.56 8.66
CA GLU A 35 2.10 -11.44 9.17
C GLU A 35 2.10 -11.00 10.64
N GLU A 36 2.88 -11.69 11.48
CA GLU A 36 3.00 -11.37 12.90
C GLU A 36 3.50 -9.92 13.11
N ALA A 37 4.40 -9.47 12.24
CA ALA A 37 4.95 -8.12 12.25
C ALA A 37 3.87 -7.05 12.10
N LEU A 38 2.91 -7.23 11.20
CA LEU A 38 1.83 -6.26 10.99
C LEU A 38 0.88 -6.21 12.19
N ARG A 39 0.56 -7.36 12.78
CA ARG A 39 -0.25 -7.41 14.00
C ARG A 39 0.40 -6.63 15.14
N ILE A 40 1.69 -6.85 15.38
CA ILE A 40 2.45 -6.15 16.43
C ILE A 40 2.58 -4.66 16.13
N LEU A 41 2.77 -4.28 14.86
CA LEU A 41 2.77 -2.89 14.44
C LEU A 41 1.44 -2.22 14.80
N LEU A 42 0.31 -2.82 14.39
CA LEU A 42 -1.03 -2.29 14.68
C LEU A 42 -1.25 -2.12 16.19
N GLU A 43 -0.95 -3.13 17.00
CA GLU A 43 -1.07 -3.04 18.46
C GLU A 43 -0.21 -1.91 19.04
N GLY A 44 1.04 -1.80 18.58
CA GLY A 44 2.01 -0.79 19.03
C GLY A 44 1.64 0.65 18.68
N LEU A 45 0.88 0.87 17.60
CA LEU A 45 0.42 2.21 17.18
C LEU A 45 -0.50 2.91 18.19
N ASN A 46 -0.97 2.22 19.24
CA ASN A 46 -1.69 2.86 20.35
C ASN A 46 -0.82 3.84 21.16
N SER A 47 0.51 3.70 21.10
CA SER A 47 1.45 4.62 21.74
C SER A 47 1.81 5.75 20.79
N LYS A 48 1.74 7.00 21.28
CA LYS A 48 2.17 8.18 20.53
C LYS A 48 3.65 8.12 20.13
N GLU A 49 4.50 7.54 20.98
CA GLU A 49 5.92 7.34 20.69
C GLU A 49 6.12 6.40 19.50
N ASN A 50 5.42 5.27 19.50
CA ASN A 50 5.48 4.28 18.42
C ASN A 50 4.90 4.82 17.11
N LEU A 51 3.80 5.58 17.19
CA LEU A 51 3.25 6.28 16.04
C LEU A 51 4.27 7.25 15.45
N ALA A 52 4.93 8.07 16.29
CA ALA A 52 5.96 8.99 15.84
C ALA A 52 7.13 8.27 15.13
N LYS A 53 7.57 7.12 15.67
CA LYS A 53 8.60 6.29 15.03
C LYS A 53 8.18 5.82 13.64
N VAL A 54 6.93 5.36 13.47
CA VAL A 54 6.42 4.92 12.17
C VAL A 54 6.33 6.08 11.17
N ILE A 55 5.84 7.25 11.61
CA ILE A 55 5.78 8.44 10.75
C ILE A 55 7.19 8.83 10.28
N LEU A 56 8.13 8.96 11.22
CA LEU A 56 9.53 9.28 10.89
C LEU A 56 10.09 8.27 9.91
N ARG A 57 9.83 6.99 10.13
CA ARG A 57 10.33 5.94 9.26
C ARG A 57 9.75 5.99 7.85
N VAL A 58 8.44 6.23 7.72
CA VAL A 58 7.79 6.44 6.42
C VAL A 58 8.42 7.62 5.67
N VAL A 59 8.66 8.73 6.37
CA VAL A 59 9.29 9.92 5.78
C VAL A 59 10.71 9.59 5.31
N GLU A 60 11.53 8.96 6.16
CA GLU A 60 12.90 8.55 5.82
C GLU A 60 12.92 7.65 4.59
N LEU A 61 12.13 6.57 4.57
CA LEU A 61 12.11 5.61 3.48
C LEU A 61 11.61 6.22 2.16
N SER A 62 10.65 7.16 2.23
CA SER A 62 10.13 7.85 1.05
C SER A 62 11.14 8.78 0.36
N GLN A 63 12.22 9.16 1.07
CA GLN A 63 13.24 10.09 0.59
C GLN A 63 14.56 9.42 0.23
N LYS A 64 14.70 8.12 0.50
CA LYS A 64 15.93 7.40 0.15
C LYS A 64 16.07 7.29 -1.35
N GLU A 65 17.29 7.53 -1.83
CA GLU A 65 17.64 7.31 -3.23
C GLU A 65 17.54 5.81 -3.57
N THR A 66 16.92 5.54 -4.71
CA THR A 66 16.82 4.20 -5.30
C THR A 66 17.34 4.23 -6.71
N ASP A 67 17.80 3.08 -7.20
CA ASP A 67 18.14 2.94 -8.61
C ASP A 67 16.84 3.05 -9.45
N PRO A 68 16.74 4.00 -10.39
CA PRO A 68 15.54 4.20 -11.19
C PRO A 68 15.26 3.05 -12.17
N ASN A 69 16.18 2.11 -12.37
CA ASN A 69 15.99 0.95 -13.24
C ASN A 69 15.35 -0.24 -12.50
N TYR A 70 15.13 -0.14 -11.19
CA TYR A 70 14.63 -1.24 -10.37
C TYR A 70 13.46 -0.78 -9.49
N GLU A 71 12.64 -1.75 -9.09
CA GLU A 71 11.59 -1.54 -8.10
C GLU A 71 12.17 -1.00 -6.79
N ASN A 72 11.45 -0.05 -6.19
CA ASN A 72 11.82 0.51 -4.90
C ASN A 72 11.84 -0.58 -3.82
N PRO A 73 12.98 -0.83 -3.14
CA PRO A 73 13.10 -1.91 -2.16
C PRO A 73 12.20 -1.73 -0.94
N TRP A 74 11.66 -0.52 -0.71
CA TRP A 74 10.76 -0.21 0.40
C TRP A 74 9.30 -0.08 -0.02
N ASP A 75 8.91 -0.39 -1.26
CA ASP A 75 7.53 -0.28 -1.73
C ASP A 75 6.56 -1.05 -0.82
N THR A 76 6.84 -2.33 -0.59
CA THR A 76 6.06 -3.19 0.32
C THR A 76 5.97 -2.60 1.73
N ALA A 77 7.10 -2.18 2.29
CA ALA A 77 7.16 -1.64 3.66
C ALA A 77 6.33 -0.34 3.79
N LEU A 78 6.50 0.58 2.85
CA LEU A 78 5.76 1.84 2.81
C LEU A 78 4.25 1.61 2.64
N ALA A 79 3.84 0.66 1.80
CA ALA A 79 2.44 0.31 1.63
C ALA A 79 1.84 -0.27 2.93
N VAL A 80 2.57 -1.16 3.61
CA VAL A 80 2.15 -1.76 4.88
C VAL A 80 2.07 -0.71 5.99
N PHE A 81 3.06 0.18 6.13
CA PHE A 81 3.02 1.27 7.11
C PHE A 81 1.85 2.22 6.86
N LEU A 82 1.65 2.65 5.61
CA LEU A 82 0.54 3.54 5.26
C LEU A 82 -0.81 2.88 5.56
N TRP A 83 -0.96 1.60 5.24
CA TRP A 83 -2.16 0.85 5.57
C TRP A 83 -2.40 0.76 7.08
N ALA A 84 -1.36 0.43 7.86
CA ALA A 84 -1.46 0.31 9.31
C ALA A 84 -1.84 1.64 9.98
N VAL A 85 -1.25 2.75 9.54
CA VAL A 85 -1.63 4.08 10.01
C VAL A 85 -3.07 4.41 9.62
N ASN A 86 -3.52 4.06 8.41
CA ASN A 86 -4.90 4.31 7.97
C ASN A 86 -5.95 3.61 8.84
N GLN A 87 -5.64 2.42 9.38
CA GLN A 87 -6.57 1.69 10.25
C GLN A 87 -6.89 2.43 11.56
N LYS A 88 -5.99 3.30 12.05
CA LYS A 88 -6.13 3.97 13.35
C LYS A 88 -6.21 5.48 13.27
N TYR A 89 -5.52 6.06 12.30
CA TYR A 89 -5.32 7.50 12.14
C TYR A 89 -5.50 7.88 10.65
N PRO A 90 -6.72 7.76 10.10
CA PRO A 90 -6.98 7.98 8.67
C PRO A 90 -6.59 9.39 8.21
N ASP A 91 -6.74 10.40 9.09
CA ASP A 91 -6.33 11.77 8.76
C ASP A 91 -4.84 11.91 8.54
N LEU A 92 -4.06 11.29 9.40
CA LEU A 92 -2.61 11.24 9.30
C LEU A 92 -2.17 10.40 8.10
N ALA A 93 -2.85 9.28 7.85
CA ALA A 93 -2.59 8.45 6.67
C ALA A 93 -2.77 9.25 5.38
N THR A 94 -3.79 10.11 5.27
CA THR A 94 -3.94 11.00 4.11
C THR A 94 -2.75 11.94 3.93
N ALA A 95 -2.21 12.48 5.03
CA ALA A 95 -1.02 13.33 4.96
C ALA A 95 0.21 12.53 4.51
N LEU A 96 0.41 11.33 5.05
CA LEU A 96 1.50 10.43 4.67
C LEU A 96 1.37 9.95 3.22
N ALA A 97 0.16 9.71 2.71
CA ALA A 97 -0.09 9.32 1.33
C ALA A 97 0.52 10.33 0.33
N LYS A 98 0.43 11.63 0.64
CA LYS A 98 1.05 12.71 -0.19
C LYS A 98 2.58 12.67 -0.17
N ILE A 99 3.16 12.19 0.93
CA ILE A 99 4.62 12.08 1.10
C ILE A 99 5.11 10.87 0.31
N VAL A 100 4.52 9.70 0.52
CA VAL A 100 4.98 8.45 -0.12
C VAL A 100 4.71 8.42 -1.63
N MET A 101 3.78 9.22 -2.13
CA MET A 101 3.57 9.40 -3.58
C MET A 101 4.80 9.99 -4.30
N ARG A 102 5.75 10.56 -3.57
CA ARG A 102 7.01 11.08 -4.13
C ARG A 102 8.10 10.02 -4.21
N ALA A 103 7.90 8.85 -3.60
CA ALA A 103 8.84 7.75 -3.70
C ALA A 103 8.83 7.21 -5.15
N PRO A 104 10.01 7.10 -5.80
CA PRO A 104 10.11 6.61 -7.17
C PRO A 104 9.91 5.08 -7.22
N GLU A 105 9.54 4.57 -8.40
CA GLU A 105 9.48 3.13 -8.72
C GLU A 105 8.70 2.26 -7.72
N CYS A 106 7.58 2.76 -7.20
CA CYS A 106 6.72 2.02 -6.28
C CYS A 106 5.42 1.55 -6.95
N TRP A 107 4.92 0.36 -6.61
CA TRP A 107 3.67 -0.17 -7.14
C TRP A 107 2.57 -0.27 -6.09
N TRP A 108 2.87 -0.91 -4.96
CA TRP A 108 1.93 -1.12 -3.87
C TRP A 108 1.61 0.16 -3.10
N VAL A 109 2.63 0.98 -2.83
CA VAL A 109 2.43 2.21 -2.07
C VAL A 109 1.55 3.19 -2.84
N TRP A 110 1.65 3.24 -4.16
CA TRP A 110 0.81 4.12 -4.98
C TRP A 110 -0.64 3.63 -5.01
N LYS A 111 -0.88 2.32 -5.08
CA LYS A 111 -2.23 1.75 -4.94
C LYS A 111 -2.82 2.07 -3.56
N MET A 112 -2.04 1.90 -2.50
CA MET A 112 -2.47 2.23 -1.13
C MET A 112 -2.74 3.72 -0.97
N ALA A 113 -1.85 4.60 -1.44
CA ALA A 113 -1.98 6.05 -1.37
C ALA A 113 -3.22 6.55 -2.11
N ARG A 114 -3.55 5.94 -3.27
CA ARG A 114 -4.81 6.24 -3.96
C ARG A 114 -6.02 5.85 -3.13
N ILE A 115 -6.03 4.67 -2.50
CA ILE A 115 -7.16 4.24 -1.65
C ILE A 115 -7.34 5.22 -0.48
N VAL A 116 -6.26 5.54 0.26
CA VAL A 116 -6.30 6.49 1.38
C VAL A 116 -6.69 7.91 0.94
N GLY A 117 -6.21 8.34 -0.23
CA GLY A 117 -6.48 9.68 -0.76
C GLY A 117 -7.89 9.84 -1.35
N LEU A 118 -8.42 8.80 -1.99
CA LEU A 118 -9.74 8.81 -2.64
C LEU A 118 -10.88 8.70 -1.62
N GLU A 119 -10.70 7.95 -0.52
CA GLU A 119 -11.74 7.80 0.51
C GLU A 119 -12.24 9.17 1.01
N LYS A 120 -11.37 10.18 1.18
CA LYS A 120 -11.79 11.51 1.63
C LYS A 120 -12.50 12.39 0.58
N GLN A 121 -12.22 12.19 -0.71
CA GLN A 121 -12.92 12.95 -1.76
C GLN A 121 -14.40 12.51 -1.85
N VAL A 122 -14.69 11.24 -1.53
CA VAL A 122 -16.06 10.72 -1.51
C VAL A 122 -16.86 11.26 -0.31
N TYR A 123 -16.26 11.41 0.87
CA TYR A 123 -16.96 11.93 2.06
C TYR A 123 -17.19 13.45 2.04
N SER A 124 -16.46 14.20 1.21
CA SER A 124 -16.63 15.66 1.10
C SER A 124 -17.79 16.07 0.18
N ASN A 125 -18.34 15.12 -0.58
CA ASN A 125 -19.46 15.31 -1.50
C ASN A 125 -20.65 14.43 -1.07
N ALA A 126 -21.45 14.92 -0.13
CA ALA A 126 -22.84 14.55 0.16
C ALA A 126 -23.33 13.11 -0.16
N GLY A 127 -23.68 12.36 0.89
CA GLY A 127 -24.82 11.41 0.91
C GLY A 127 -24.88 10.27 -0.13
N GLN A 128 -24.92 9.03 0.39
CA GLN A 128 -25.43 7.80 -0.26
C GLN A 128 -24.46 6.95 -1.13
N ARG A 129 -24.04 5.84 -0.49
CA ARG A 129 -23.98 4.41 -0.92
C ARG A 129 -22.99 3.85 -1.95
N ASP A 130 -22.60 2.62 -1.60
CA ASP A 130 -22.15 1.45 -2.38
C ASP A 130 -20.87 1.56 -3.20
N TYR A 131 -19.76 1.15 -2.56
CA TYR A 131 -18.54 0.76 -3.26
C TYR A 131 -18.77 -0.52 -4.07
N LYS A 132 -19.30 -0.37 -5.29
CA LYS A 132 -18.97 -1.25 -6.43
C LYS A 132 -17.55 -0.92 -6.91
N LEU A 133 -16.55 -1.33 -6.15
CA LEU A 133 -15.15 -1.35 -6.61
C LEU A 133 -14.73 -2.79 -6.90
N PHE A 134 -15.49 -3.49 -7.73
CA PHE A 134 -15.04 -4.68 -8.46
C PHE A 134 -15.95 -4.83 -9.68
N SER A 135 -15.53 -4.26 -10.81
CA SER A 135 -15.87 -4.83 -12.11
C SER A 135 -14.60 -5.40 -12.69
N SER A 136 -14.55 -6.73 -12.70
CA SER A 136 -13.72 -7.53 -13.58
C SER A 136 -13.86 -7.03 -15.01
N GLU A 137 -12.74 -6.70 -15.66
CA GLU A 137 -12.67 -6.76 -17.12
C GLU A 137 -11.24 -7.08 -17.58
N SER A 138 -10.94 -8.38 -17.50
CA SER A 138 -10.22 -9.05 -18.56
C SER A 138 -11.06 -8.93 -19.85
N ALA A 139 -10.73 -7.98 -20.71
CA ALA A 139 -11.17 -7.94 -22.09
C ALA A 139 -10.05 -7.35 -22.94
N LEU A 140 -9.04 -8.18 -23.25
CA LEU A 140 -8.27 -7.96 -24.47
C LEU A 140 -9.25 -8.12 -25.64
N PRO A 141 -9.36 -7.16 -26.58
CA PRO A 141 -10.15 -7.37 -27.78
C PRO A 141 -9.49 -8.46 -28.62
N THR A 142 -10.18 -9.59 -28.76
CA THR A 142 -9.87 -10.60 -29.78
C THR A 142 -10.01 -9.95 -31.15
N LEU A 143 -8.90 -9.69 -31.83
CA LEU A 143 -8.88 -9.34 -33.24
C LEU A 143 -9.30 -10.58 -34.05
N THR A 144 -10.59 -10.69 -34.36
CA THR A 144 -11.06 -11.62 -35.40
C THR A 144 -10.69 -11.04 -36.76
N ARG A 145 -9.64 -11.62 -37.34
CA ARG A 145 -9.25 -11.42 -38.74
C ARG A 145 -10.32 -12.06 -39.63
N THR A 146 -11.20 -11.25 -40.20
CA THR A 146 -12.05 -11.66 -41.32
C THR A 146 -11.19 -11.73 -42.58
N THR A 147 -10.89 -12.93 -43.07
CA THR A 147 -10.51 -13.12 -44.47
C THR A 147 -11.78 -13.46 -45.23
N ASP A 148 -12.37 -12.44 -45.85
CA ASP A 148 -13.45 -12.59 -46.81
C ASP A 148 -12.84 -13.14 -48.11
N THR A 149 -13.40 -14.26 -48.56
CA THR A 149 -13.17 -14.92 -49.84
C THR A 149 -13.83 -14.13 -50.96
N GLY A 150 -13.04 -13.73 -51.95
CA GLY A 150 -13.48 -13.43 -53.31
C GLY A 150 -12.99 -14.50 -54.27
#